data_AF-A0A371GWW6-F1
#
_entry.id   AF-A0A371GWW6-F1
#
_cell.length_a   1.000
_cell.length_b   1.000
_cell.length_c   1.000
_cell.angle_alpha   90.00
_cell.angle_beta   90.00
_cell.angle_gamma   90.00
#
_symmetry.space_group_name_H-M   'P 1'
#
loop_
_entity.id
_entity.type
_entity.pdbx_description
1 polymer ?
#
loop_
_entity_poly.entity_id
_entity_poly.type
_entity_poly.pdbx_seq_one_letter_code
_entity_poly.pdbx_strand_id
1 'polypeptide(L)'
;MDKIFEKIIGTDVEVYVDDMVVKSIVATDHYRALEKVFQLLRRHQLKLNPEKSGTFLGFMLTERGIEANLEKCQAIINMRSPQTVKEV
;
A
#
# COMPACT_ATOMS: atom_id res chain seq x y z
N MET A 1 -11.75 -6.34 -5.48
CA MET A 1 -11.63 -5.56 -4.22
C MET A 1 -12.60 -4.40 -4.19
N ASP A 2 -12.82 -3.72 -5.32
CA ASP A 2 -13.57 -2.47 -5.42
C ASP A 2 -14.98 -2.52 -4.81
N LYS A 3 -15.75 -3.59 -5.03
CA LYS A 3 -17.10 -3.75 -4.45
C LYS A 3 -17.13 -3.83 -2.91
N ILE A 4 -16.04 -4.28 -2.27
CA ILE A 4 -15.97 -4.41 -0.81
C ILE A 4 -15.74 -3.04 -0.17
N PHE A 5 -14.94 -2.21 -0.82
CA PHE A 5 -14.51 -0.91 -0.32
C PHE A 5 -15.20 0.25 -1.02
N GLU A 6 -16.16 0.02 -1.92
CA GLU A 6 -16.84 1.03 -2.75
C GLU A 6 -17.30 2.27 -1.98
N LYS A 7 -17.78 2.09 -0.75
CA LYS A 7 -18.27 3.18 0.11
C LYS A 7 -17.17 4.05 0.71
N ILE A 8 -15.93 3.57 0.73
CA ILE A 8 -14.79 4.22 1.39
C ILE A 8 -13.58 4.41 0.46
N ILE A 9 -13.61 3.86 -0.76
CA ILE A 9 -12.60 4.11 -1.80
C ILE A 9 -12.61 5.59 -2.20
N GLY A 10 -11.44 6.17 -2.39
CA GLY A 10 -11.21 7.56 -2.77
C GLY A 10 -11.30 8.55 -1.60
N THR A 11 -12.05 8.21 -0.55
CA THR A 11 -12.18 9.01 0.67
C THR A 11 -11.19 8.56 1.74
N ASP A 12 -11.46 7.42 2.38
CA ASP A 12 -10.70 6.89 3.51
C ASP A 12 -9.60 5.90 3.06
N VAL A 13 -9.81 5.21 1.93
CA VAL A 13 -8.88 4.20 1.40
C VAL A 13 -8.62 4.40 -0.09
N GLU A 14 -7.40 4.14 -0.53
CA GLU A 14 -7.07 3.91 -1.94
C GLU A 14 -6.65 2.45 -2.12
N VAL A 15 -7.10 1.82 -3.20
CA VAL A 15 -6.88 0.39 -3.46
C VAL A 15 -6.33 0.21 -4.86
N TYR A 16 -5.30 -0.63 -4.99
CA TYR A 16 -4.74 -1.06 -6.26
C TYR A 16 -4.52 -2.58 -6.23
N VAL A 17 -5.41 -3.33 -6.87
CA VAL A 17 -5.41 -4.81 -6.89
C VAL A 17 -5.36 -5.38 -5.46
N ASP A 18 -4.18 -5.77 -4.98
CA ASP A 18 -3.96 -6.36 -3.65
C ASP A 18 -3.37 -5.37 -2.64
N ASP A 19 -2.86 -4.23 -3.10
CA ASP A 19 -2.30 -3.18 -2.25
C ASP A 19 -3.38 -2.18 -1.85
N MET A 20 -3.41 -1.78 -0.58
CA MET A 20 -4.30 -0.75 -0.07
C MET A 20 -3.57 0.24 0.82
N VAL A 21 -4.00 1.49 0.79
CA VAL A 21 -3.54 2.54 1.70
C VAL A 21 -4.74 3.23 2.34
N VAL A 22 -4.71 3.36 3.66
CA VAL A 22 -5.67 4.16 4.42
C VAL A 22 -5.07 5.53 4.62
N LYS A 23 -5.82 6.60 4.33
CA LYS A 23 -5.33 7.98 4.39
C LYS A 23 -6.26 8.86 5.22
N SER A 24 -5.69 9.84 5.89
CA SER A 24 -6.43 10.89 6.60
C SER A 24 -5.51 12.08 6.84
N ILE A 25 -6.08 13.28 6.95
CA ILE A 25 -5.35 14.49 7.34
C ILE A 25 -5.19 14.56 8.87
N VAL A 26 -6.19 14.08 9.61
CA VAL A 26 -6.23 14.14 11.08
C VAL A 26 -6.08 12.74 11.65
N ALA A 27 -5.20 12.58 12.65
CA ALA A 27 -4.92 11.29 13.29
C ALA A 27 -6.19 10.64 13.87
N THR A 28 -7.09 11.41 14.50
CA THR A 28 -8.35 10.89 15.05
C THR A 28 -9.25 10.29 13.98
N ASP A 29 -9.32 10.91 12.81
CA ASP A 29 -10.12 10.39 11.69
C ASP A 29 -9.42 9.21 11.04
N HIS A 30 -8.09 9.13 11.10
CA HIS A 30 -7.33 7.97 10.65
C HIS A 30 -7.70 6.72 11.45
N TYR A 31 -7.82 6.81 12.79
CA TYR A 31 -8.26 5.68 13.61
C TYR A 31 -9.67 5.19 13.23
N ARG A 32 -10.59 6.14 12.94
CA ARG A 32 -11.95 5.80 12.48
C ARG A 32 -11.95 5.14 11.11
N ALA A 33 -11.12 5.63 10.18
CA ALA A 33 -10.95 5.04 8.87
C ALA A 33 -10.40 3.61 8.97
N LEU A 34 -9.36 3.39 9.79
CA LEU A 34 -8.80 2.07 10.06
C LEU A 34 -9.84 1.11 10.65
N GLU A 35 -10.66 1.59 11.59
CA GLU A 35 -11.73 0.79 12.17
C GLU A 35 -12.73 0.29 11.11
N LYS A 36 -13.20 1.18 10.21
CA LYS A 36 -14.09 0.82 9.10
C LYS A 36 -13.44 -0.22 8.18
N VAL A 37 -12.17 -0.01 7.82
CA VAL A 37 -11.41 -0.92 6.95
C VAL A 37 -11.27 -2.30 7.60
N PHE A 38 -10.89 -2.38 8.87
CA PHE A 38 -10.78 -3.66 9.58
C PHE A 38 -12.13 -4.37 9.75
N GLN A 39 -13.22 -3.64 9.96
CA GLN A 39 -14.56 -4.23 9.98
C GLN A 39 -14.94 -4.84 8.62
N LEU A 40 -14.65 -4.14 7.51
CA LEU A 40 -14.89 -4.66 6.16
C LEU A 40 -14.04 -5.90 5.87
N LEU A 41 -12.75 -5.86 6.20
CA LEU A 41 -11.85 -7.00 6.03
C LEU A 41 -12.38 -8.23 6.78
N ARG A 42 -12.76 -8.07 8.05
CA ARG A 42 -13.36 -9.15 8.86
C ARG A 42 -14.65 -9.69 8.24
N ARG A 43 -15.56 -8.80 7.82
CA ARG A 43 -16.85 -9.19 7.24
C ARG A 43 -16.69 -10.03 5.97
N HIS A 44 -15.68 -9.71 5.16
CA HIS A 44 -15.39 -10.41 3.91
C HIS A 44 -14.31 -11.48 4.04
N GLN A 45 -13.87 -11.81 5.27
CA GLN A 45 -12.86 -12.83 5.56
C GLN A 45 -11.51 -12.58 4.87
N LEU A 46 -11.18 -11.31 4.60
CA LEU A 46 -9.91 -10.90 4.04
C LEU A 46 -8.87 -10.78 5.17
N LYS A 47 -7.63 -11.16 4.87
CA LYS A 47 -6.50 -11.11 5.82
C LYS A 47 -5.42 -10.18 5.30
N LEU A 48 -4.88 -9.37 6.19
CA LEU A 48 -3.69 -8.57 5.92
C LEU A 48 -2.44 -9.36 6.28
N ASN A 49 -1.33 -9.08 5.60
CA ASN A 49 -0.01 -9.55 6.00
C ASN A 49 0.71 -8.44 6.79
N PRO A 50 0.90 -8.59 8.12
CA PRO A 50 1.57 -7.59 8.95
C PRO A 50 3.02 -7.32 8.50
N GLU A 51 3.73 -8.32 7.98
CA GLU A 51 5.12 -8.20 7.53
C GLU A 51 5.26 -7.28 6.30
N LYS A 52 4.18 -7.08 5.55
CA LYS A 52 4.15 -6.22 4.36
C LYS A 52 3.49 -4.85 4.63
N SER A 53 3.17 -4.55 5.89
CA SER A 53 2.60 -3.25 6.26
C SER A 53 3.67 -2.14 6.24
N GLY A 54 3.29 -0.94 5.82
CA GLY A 54 4.18 0.24 5.79
C GLY A 54 4.75 0.61 4.42
N THR A 55 4.46 -0.17 3.38
CA THR A 55 4.72 0.21 1.98
C THR A 55 3.47 0.09 1.12
N PHE A 56 3.36 0.92 0.08
CA PHE A 56 2.28 0.87 -0.90
C PHE A 56 2.88 0.89 -2.30
N LEU A 57 2.58 -0.13 -3.13
CA LEU A 57 3.24 -0.36 -4.43
C LEU A 57 4.79 -0.44 -4.31
N GLY A 58 5.25 -0.77 -3.10
CA GLY A 58 6.65 -0.74 -2.66
C GLY A 58 7.31 0.64 -2.66
N PHE A 59 6.54 1.70 -2.49
CA PHE A 59 6.99 3.00 -1.97
C PHE A 59 6.75 3.08 -0.47
N MET A 60 7.55 3.86 0.25
CA MET A 60 7.28 4.16 1.66
C MET A 60 6.33 5.35 1.75
N LEU A 61 5.39 5.27 2.68
CA LEU A 61 4.48 6.38 2.97
C LEU A 61 4.89 7.01 4.30
N THR A 62 5.26 8.27 4.27
CA THR A 62 5.67 9.04 5.45
C THR A 62 4.79 10.28 5.60
N GLU A 63 4.90 10.98 6.72
CA GLU A 63 4.24 12.28 6.90
C GLU A 63 4.65 13.33 5.85
N ARG A 64 5.83 13.15 5.23
CA ARG A 64 6.34 14.03 4.17
C ARG A 64 5.80 13.67 2.79
N GLY A 65 5.13 12.54 2.66
CA GLY A 65 4.53 12.05 1.42
C GLY A 65 5.07 10.69 1.00
N ILE A 66 5.24 10.50 -0.31
CA ILE A 66 5.71 9.25 -0.90
C ILE A 66 7.25 9.30 -0.97
N GLU A 67 7.90 8.36 -0.30
CA GLU A 67 9.35 8.23 -0.28
C GLU A 67 9.80 6.98 -1.04
N ALA A 68 10.98 7.07 -1.66
CA ALA A 68 11.58 5.96 -2.35
C ALA A 68 11.97 4.85 -1.37
N ASN A 69 11.66 3.60 -1.73
CA ASN A 69 12.14 2.46 -0.96
C ASN A 69 13.64 2.25 -1.25
N LEU A 70 14.47 2.44 -0.21
CA LEU A 70 15.93 2.31 -0.29
C LEU A 70 16.38 0.95 -0.81
N GLU A 71 15.69 -0.14 -0.45
CA GLU A 71 16.02 -1.50 -0.93
C GLU A 71 15.81 -1.61 -2.44
N LYS A 72 14.68 -1.09 -2.95
CA LYS A 72 14.41 -1.06 -4.39
C LYS A 72 15.41 -0.18 -5.14
N CYS A 73 15.75 0.99 -4.59
CA CYS A 73 16.77 1.86 -5.15
C CYS A 73 18.12 1.15 -5.23
N GLN A 74 18.53 0.48 -4.15
CA GLN A 74 19.80 -0.22 -4.09
C GLN A 74 19.84 -1.41 -5.06
N ALA A 75 18.73 -2.11 -5.25
CA ALA A 75 18.63 -3.19 -6.23
C ALA A 75 18.88 -2.71 -7.66
N ILE A 76 18.38 -1.52 -8.02
CA ILE A 76 18.61 -0.91 -9.34
C ILE A 76 20.07 -0.42 -9.45
N ILE A 77 20.60 0.23 -8.42
CA ILE A 77 22.00 0.71 -8.42
C ILE A 77 22.99 -0.46 -8.56
N ASN A 78 22.69 -1.58 -7.92
CA ASN A 78 23.52 -2.79 -7.96
C ASN A 78 23.21 -3.71 -9.14
N MET A 79 22.32 -3.29 -10.05
CA MET A 79 21.90 -4.11 -11.17
C MET A 79 23.07 -4.30 -12.14
N ARG A 80 23.39 -5.56 -12.46
CA ARG A 80 24.40 -5.88 -13.48
C ARG A 80 23.88 -5.55 -14.88
N SER A 81 24.80 -5.28 -15.81
CA SER A 81 24.43 -5.12 -17.22
C SER A 81 23.76 -6.41 -17.75
N PRO A 82 22.67 -6.27 -18.54
CA PRO A 82 22.04 -7.39 -19.21
C PRO A 82 23.04 -8.18 -20.06
N GLN A 83 22.96 -9.51 -20.01
CA GLN A 83 23.81 -10.42 -20.80
C GLN A 83 23.06 -11.10 -21.93
N THR A 84 21.74 -10.98 -21.98
CA THR A 84 20.91 -11.56 -23.04
C THR A 84 19.85 -10.59 -23.50
N VAL A 85 19.34 -10.78 -24.72
CA VAL A 85 18.23 -9.97 -25.27
C VAL A 85 16.96 -10.06 -24.41
N LYS A 86 16.78 -11.14 -23.64
CA LYS A 86 15.64 -11.29 -22.72
C LYS A 86 15.78 -10.50 -21.42
N GLU A 87 17.00 -10.07 -21.08
CA GLU A 87 17.30 -9.25 -19.90
C GLU A 87 17.26 -7.75 -20.20
N VAL A 88 17.00 -7.37 -21.47
CA VAL A 88 16.85 -6.00 -21.96
C VAL A 88 15.37 -5.68 -22.18
#